data_AF-A0A4D7DN01-F1
#
_entry.id   AF-A0A4D7DN01-F1
#
_cell.length_a   1.000
_cell.length_b   1.000
_cell.length_c   1.000
_cell.angle_alpha   90.00
_cell.angle_beta   90.00
_cell.angle_gamma   90.00
#
_symmetry.space_group_name_H-M   'P 1'
#
loop_
_entity.id
_entity.type
_entity.pdbx_description
1 polymer ?
#
loop_
_entity_poly.entity_id
_entity_poly.type
_entity_poly.pdbx_seq_one_letter_code
_entity_poly.pdbx_strand_id
1 'polypeptide(L)'
;MCVRCQHFQGLKHENLSSPKRTHSNSQLFRDLNDDDHIIRSQHQFLQDVCNDIAEGSYTFLAFKQVTTGKWEDHAIKNAGSWRETLDLLREYSRWDYDQYFCPNSFSEERRKQLYALPTSFGWCDIDRSEPSIYEPVPSILWETSPQSYQGLWLWDRTHRATDAELFSKSLAYRHGGDNSGWSATKMLRIPGSVNHKPQYNEPFVKIIKSDWSEITSRPRPLEGVRHAVASALPTIDANPPSMTVMRF
;
A
#
# COMPACT_ATOMS: atom_id res chain seq x y z
N MET A 1 41.02 -18.32 38.43
CA MET A 1 40.09 -17.65 39.37
C MET A 1 38.96 -17.05 38.54
N CYS A 2 37.77 -17.62 38.69
CA CYS A 2 36.56 -17.29 37.96
C CYS A 2 35.53 -16.77 38.96
N VAL A 3 35.07 -15.52 38.84
CA VAL A 3 33.84 -15.03 39.47
C VAL A 3 33.32 -13.83 38.67
N ARG A 4 32.20 -13.99 37.96
CA ARG A 4 30.96 -13.21 38.18
C ARG A 4 29.87 -13.62 37.19
N CYS A 5 28.87 -14.32 37.75
CA CYS A 5 27.51 -14.33 37.26
C CYS A 5 26.95 -12.89 37.23
N GLN A 6 26.32 -12.50 36.12
CA GLN A 6 25.13 -11.66 36.18
C GLN A 6 24.08 -12.25 35.25
N HIS A 7 22.97 -12.64 35.87
CA HIS A 7 21.70 -12.94 35.26
C HIS A 7 21.22 -11.73 34.44
N PHE A 8 20.83 -11.94 33.18
CA PHE A 8 19.83 -11.11 32.52
C PHE A 8 18.57 -11.94 32.34
N GLN A 9 17.66 -11.79 33.30
CA GLN A 9 16.29 -12.27 33.22
C GLN A 9 15.48 -11.35 32.31
N GLY A 10 14.74 -11.95 31.37
CA GLY A 10 13.41 -11.51 30.94
C GLY A 10 13.24 -10.06 30.50
N LEU A 11 13.64 -9.75 29.26
CA LEU A 11 12.97 -8.69 28.51
C LEU A 11 11.64 -9.26 28.00
N LYS A 12 10.57 -8.86 28.70
CA LYS A 12 9.19 -9.10 28.28
C LYS A 12 9.03 -8.57 26.86
N HIS A 13 8.38 -9.37 26.01
CA HIS A 13 7.85 -8.91 24.73
C HIS A 13 6.86 -7.77 25.00
N GLU A 14 7.35 -6.54 24.93
CA GLU A 14 6.47 -5.38 24.83
C GLU A 14 5.85 -5.44 23.44
N ASN A 15 4.55 -5.76 23.41
CA ASN A 15 3.69 -5.51 22.26
C ASN A 15 3.82 -4.02 21.93
N LEU A 16 4.63 -3.68 20.92
CA LEU A 16 4.56 -2.41 20.23
C LEU A 16 3.17 -2.32 19.61
N SER A 17 2.20 -1.82 20.37
CA SER A 17 0.89 -1.50 19.81
C SER A 17 1.14 -0.42 18.78
N SER A 18 0.88 -0.74 17.51
CA SER A 18 0.91 0.25 16.44
C SER A 18 0.02 1.44 16.85
N PRO A 19 0.44 2.69 16.60
CA PRO A 19 -0.35 3.86 16.97
C PRO A 19 -1.77 3.71 16.40
N LYS A 20 -2.77 3.85 17.26
CA LYS A 20 -4.18 3.72 16.88
C LYS A 20 -4.47 4.71 15.76
N ARG A 21 -4.74 4.18 14.56
CA ARG A 21 -5.11 4.99 13.40
C ARG A 21 -6.45 5.69 13.69
N THR A 22 -6.44 7.01 13.79
CA THR A 22 -7.66 7.80 14.04
C THR A 22 -8.40 8.03 12.72
N HIS A 23 -9.13 7.02 12.25
CA HIS A 23 -9.85 7.06 10.97
C HIS A 23 -11.19 7.78 11.09
N SER A 24 -11.21 9.11 11.12
CA SER A 24 -12.44 9.87 10.89
C SER A 24 -12.66 10.11 9.39
N ASN A 25 -12.87 9.02 8.63
CA ASN A 25 -12.89 9.01 7.17
C ASN A 25 -14.21 9.45 6.51
N SER A 26 -15.17 9.93 7.30
CA SER A 26 -16.46 10.37 6.75
C SER A 26 -16.32 11.56 5.79
N GLN A 27 -15.20 12.31 5.83
CA GLN A 27 -15.00 13.57 5.09
C GLN A 27 -14.22 13.46 3.77
N LEU A 28 -13.55 12.33 3.51
CA LEU A 28 -12.72 12.19 2.31
C LEU A 28 -13.58 12.09 1.04
N PHE A 29 -13.12 12.71 -0.04
CA PHE A 29 -13.69 12.59 -1.39
C PHE A 29 -15.18 13.01 -1.54
N ARG A 30 -15.69 13.83 -0.62
CA ARG A 30 -17.09 14.32 -0.65
C ARG A 30 -17.44 15.23 -1.82
N ASP A 31 -16.52 16.08 -2.26
CA ASP A 31 -16.73 16.99 -3.38
C ASP A 31 -15.71 16.70 -4.48
N LEU A 32 -16.15 15.97 -5.50
CA LEU A 32 -15.31 15.64 -6.66
C LEU A 32 -15.12 16.82 -7.62
N ASN A 33 -15.76 17.97 -7.39
CA ASN A 33 -15.59 19.18 -8.22
C ASN A 33 -14.63 20.20 -7.59
N ASP A 34 -14.26 20.03 -6.31
CA ASP A 34 -13.28 20.87 -5.61
C ASP A 34 -11.91 20.17 -5.63
N ASP A 35 -11.03 20.60 -6.55
CA ASP A 35 -9.70 20.02 -6.72
C ASP A 35 -8.83 20.14 -5.45
N ASP A 36 -8.96 21.24 -4.71
CA ASP A 36 -8.23 21.46 -3.46
C ASP A 36 -8.70 20.49 -2.37
N HIS A 37 -10.01 20.23 -2.30
CA HIS A 37 -10.57 19.20 -1.42
C HIS A 37 -10.12 17.79 -1.81
N ILE A 38 -10.05 17.50 -3.11
CA ILE A 38 -9.61 16.20 -3.61
C ILE A 38 -8.13 15.97 -3.33
N ILE A 39 -7.27 16.95 -3.59
CA ILE A 39 -5.84 16.85 -3.27
C ILE A 39 -5.63 16.59 -1.78
N ARG A 40 -6.35 17.30 -0.89
CA ARG A 40 -6.29 17.04 0.57
C ARG A 40 -6.81 15.64 0.92
N SER A 41 -7.87 15.18 0.26
CA SER A 41 -8.43 13.85 0.49
C SER A 41 -7.49 12.73 0.04
N GLN A 42 -6.84 12.90 -1.12
CA GLN A 42 -5.83 12.00 -1.65
C GLN A 42 -4.61 11.95 -0.74
N HIS A 43 -4.13 13.11 -0.29
CA HIS A 43 -3.03 13.22 0.65
C HIS A 43 -3.30 12.45 1.95
N GLN A 44 -4.45 12.68 2.58
CA GLN A 44 -4.85 11.94 3.79
C GLN A 44 -5.02 10.44 3.54
N PHE A 45 -5.60 10.05 2.40
CA PHE A 45 -5.75 8.63 2.05
C PHE A 45 -4.39 7.93 1.91
N LEU A 46 -3.43 8.57 1.23
CA LEU A 46 -2.08 8.04 1.08
C LEU A 46 -1.40 7.94 2.44
N GLN A 47 -1.54 8.94 3.30
CA GLN A 47 -1.07 8.87 4.68
C GLN A 47 -1.68 7.66 5.39
N ASP A 48 -3.00 7.47 5.36
CA ASP A 48 -3.66 6.37 6.08
C ASP A 48 -3.23 4.97 5.58
N VAL A 49 -3.02 4.79 4.28
CA VAL A 49 -2.57 3.49 3.72
C VAL A 49 -1.09 3.26 4.00
N CYS A 50 -0.28 4.32 3.90
CA CYS A 50 1.17 4.24 3.95
C CYS A 50 1.72 4.82 5.26
N ASN A 51 0.98 4.81 6.38
CA ASN A 51 1.49 5.36 7.66
C ASN A 51 2.34 4.37 8.45
N ASP A 52 2.14 3.06 8.28
CA ASP A 52 2.78 2.01 9.10
C ASP A 52 4.25 1.77 8.73
N ILE A 53 4.95 2.78 8.20
CA ILE A 53 6.26 2.59 7.60
C ILE A 53 7.36 3.08 8.52
N ALA A 54 8.41 2.27 8.64
CA ALA A 54 9.65 2.65 9.28
C ALA A 54 10.21 3.95 8.69
N GLU A 55 10.78 4.80 9.54
CA GLU A 55 11.54 5.98 9.12
C GLU A 55 12.64 5.57 8.12
N GLY A 56 12.85 6.38 7.08
CA GLY A 56 13.86 6.14 6.04
C GLY A 56 13.42 5.22 4.90
N SER A 57 12.23 4.62 4.99
CA SER A 57 11.60 3.87 3.90
C SER A 57 11.10 4.77 2.75
N TYR A 58 10.62 4.14 1.68
CA TYR A 58 10.10 4.81 0.49
C TYR A 58 8.69 4.33 0.15
N THR A 59 7.81 5.27 -0.18
CA THR A 59 6.50 5.03 -0.82
C THR A 59 6.56 5.56 -2.25
N PHE A 60 5.75 5.00 -3.15
CA PHE A 60 5.78 5.36 -4.56
C PHE A 60 4.43 5.90 -5.04
N LEU A 61 4.50 7.06 -5.68
CA LEU A 61 3.43 7.56 -6.55
C LEU A 61 3.89 7.46 -7.99
N ALA A 62 2.94 7.25 -8.90
CA ALA A 62 3.23 7.32 -10.31
C ALA A 62 2.17 8.10 -11.06
N PHE A 63 2.62 8.82 -12.08
CA PHE A 63 1.80 9.70 -12.89
C PHE A 63 2.02 9.36 -14.35
N LYS A 64 0.92 9.15 -15.07
CA LYS A 64 0.97 8.89 -16.51
C LYS A 64 0.30 10.04 -17.25
N GLN A 65 1.09 10.79 -18.01
CA GLN A 65 0.59 11.93 -18.77
C GLN A 65 -0.42 11.45 -19.82
N VAL A 66 -1.59 12.07 -19.87
CA VAL A 66 -2.71 11.64 -20.71
C VAL A 66 -2.38 11.78 -22.20
N THR A 67 -1.74 12.89 -22.57
CA THR A 67 -1.48 13.24 -23.98
C THR A 67 -0.36 12.40 -24.61
N THR A 68 0.71 12.14 -23.86
CA THR A 68 1.91 11.45 -24.37
C THR A 68 1.99 9.98 -23.94
N GLY A 69 1.24 9.61 -22.90
CA GLY A 69 1.37 8.32 -22.24
C GLY A 69 2.66 8.14 -21.43
N LYS A 70 3.49 9.19 -21.29
CA LYS A 70 4.74 9.16 -20.52
C LYS A 70 4.45 8.79 -19.07
N TRP A 71 5.20 7.83 -18.55
CA TRP A 71 5.08 7.34 -17.17
C TRP A 71 6.22 7.92 -16.32
N GLU A 72 5.86 8.45 -15.14
CA GLU A 72 6.79 9.04 -14.18
C GLU A 72 6.56 8.37 -12.82
N ASP A 73 7.63 7.83 -12.22
CA ASP A 73 7.59 7.13 -10.92
C ASP A 73 8.37 7.99 -9.90
N HIS A 74 7.73 8.30 -8.78
CA HIS A 74 8.26 9.20 -7.76
C HIS A 74 8.40 8.43 -6.44
N ALA A 75 9.64 8.30 -5.99
CA ALA A 75 9.97 7.72 -4.70
C ALA A 75 9.93 8.81 -3.62
N ILE A 76 9.02 8.68 -2.67
CA ILE A 76 8.85 9.62 -1.57
C ILE A 76 9.48 8.99 -0.32
N LYS A 77 10.54 9.60 0.19
CA LYS A 77 11.20 9.12 1.40
C LYS A 77 10.37 9.47 2.63
N ASN A 78 10.07 8.49 3.47
CA ASN A 78 9.42 8.70 4.74
C ASN A 78 10.40 9.32 5.74
N ALA A 79 10.40 10.65 5.82
CA ALA A 79 11.20 11.45 6.75
C ALA A 79 10.32 12.12 7.84
N GLY A 80 9.16 11.54 8.15
CA GLY A 80 8.21 12.11 9.11
C GLY A 80 7.39 13.30 8.59
N SER A 81 7.52 13.65 7.31
CA SER A 81 6.73 14.68 6.63
C SER A 81 6.16 14.12 5.33
N TRP A 82 4.89 14.43 5.07
CA TRP A 82 4.16 14.05 3.86
C TRP A 82 3.99 15.22 2.89
N ARG A 83 4.79 16.28 3.04
CA ARG A 83 4.65 17.50 2.23
C ARG A 83 4.91 17.24 0.74
N GLU A 84 5.92 16.43 0.43
CA GLU A 84 6.26 16.08 -0.96
C GLU A 84 5.08 15.42 -1.69
N THR A 85 4.31 14.56 -1.01
CA THR A 85 3.09 13.96 -1.56
C THR A 85 2.08 15.03 -1.97
N LEU A 86 1.87 16.07 -1.15
CA LEU A 86 0.93 17.15 -1.47
C LEU A 86 1.43 17.99 -2.66
N ASP A 87 2.73 18.27 -2.71
CA ASP A 87 3.35 19.03 -3.80
C ASP A 87 3.24 18.27 -5.13
N LEU A 88 3.51 16.95 -5.13
CA LEU A 88 3.33 16.09 -6.31
C LEU A 88 1.87 16.03 -6.77
N LEU A 89 0.90 15.90 -5.85
CA LEU A 89 -0.52 15.86 -6.23
C LEU A 89 -1.01 17.18 -6.86
N ARG A 90 -0.36 18.30 -6.54
CA ARG A 90 -0.62 19.61 -7.17
C ARG A 90 0.07 19.75 -8.53
N GLU A 91 1.31 19.28 -8.62
CA GLU A 91 2.09 19.31 -9.87
C GLU A 91 1.47 18.41 -10.93
N TYR A 92 1.13 17.17 -10.57
CA TYR A 92 0.54 16.17 -11.45
C TYR A 92 -0.98 16.18 -11.34
N SER A 93 -1.58 17.24 -11.87
CA SER A 93 -3.03 17.45 -11.94
C SER A 93 -3.78 16.20 -12.41
N ARG A 94 -4.86 15.84 -11.71
CA ARG A 94 -5.70 14.68 -12.06
C ARG A 94 -6.42 14.82 -13.40
N TRP A 95 -6.38 15.99 -14.03
CA TRP A 95 -6.97 16.27 -15.34
C TRP A 95 -5.99 16.00 -16.49
N ASP A 96 -4.68 16.05 -16.21
CA ASP A 96 -3.62 15.89 -17.21
C ASP A 96 -2.85 14.57 -17.04
N TYR A 97 -3.05 13.89 -15.90
CA TYR A 97 -2.35 12.67 -15.52
C TYR A 97 -3.32 11.64 -14.93
N ASP A 98 -3.19 10.37 -15.36
CA ASP A 98 -3.65 9.26 -14.54
C ASP A 98 -2.73 9.16 -13.31
N GLN A 99 -3.32 9.06 -12.12
CA GLN A 99 -2.59 9.06 -10.85
C GLN A 99 -2.65 7.68 -10.17
N TYR A 100 -1.50 7.18 -9.73
CA TYR A 100 -1.33 5.86 -9.13
C TYR A 100 -0.49 5.92 -7.86
N PHE A 101 -0.68 4.92 -6.99
CA PHE A 101 0.15 4.68 -5.82
C PHE A 101 0.42 3.19 -5.62
N CYS A 102 1.52 2.87 -4.94
CA CYS A 102 1.83 1.53 -4.50
C CYS A 102 1.47 1.40 -3.00
N PRO A 103 0.59 0.45 -2.60
CA PRO A 103 0.20 0.29 -1.20
C PRO A 103 1.33 -0.26 -0.32
N ASN A 104 2.35 -0.89 -0.92
CA ASN A 104 3.52 -1.38 -0.20
C ASN A 104 4.64 -0.33 -0.17
N SER A 105 5.45 -0.38 0.89
CA SER A 105 6.64 0.46 1.04
C SER A 105 7.93 -0.32 0.80
N PHE A 106 9.04 0.40 0.64
CA PHE A 106 10.32 -0.18 0.24
C PHE A 106 11.48 0.35 1.07
N SER A 107 12.53 -0.46 1.21
CA SER A 107 13.76 -0.09 1.92
C SER A 107 14.70 0.79 1.09
N GLU A 108 14.48 0.87 -0.22
CA GLU A 108 15.30 1.62 -1.18
C GLU A 108 14.41 2.52 -2.04
N GLU A 109 15.03 3.51 -2.69
CA GLU A 109 14.42 4.37 -3.71
C GLU A 109 14.12 3.62 -5.03
N ARG A 110 13.74 2.33 -4.93
CA ARG A 110 13.42 1.46 -6.05
C ARG A 110 12.25 0.55 -5.70
N ARG A 111 11.16 0.66 -6.47
CA ARG A 111 9.98 -0.22 -6.37
C ARG A 111 10.26 -1.61 -6.97
N LYS A 112 11.06 -2.42 -6.26
CA LYS A 112 11.37 -3.82 -6.61
C LYS A 112 11.01 -4.74 -5.47
N GLN A 113 10.56 -5.95 -5.79
CA GLN A 113 10.13 -6.95 -4.79
C GLN A 113 11.18 -7.23 -3.71
N LEU A 114 12.48 -7.24 -4.07
CA LEU A 114 13.56 -7.51 -3.12
C LEU A 114 13.67 -6.43 -2.01
N TYR A 115 13.21 -5.21 -2.29
CA TYR A 115 13.22 -4.08 -1.36
C TYR A 115 11.87 -3.91 -0.66
N ALA A 116 10.87 -4.74 -0.97
CA ALA A 116 9.53 -4.62 -0.41
C ALA A 116 9.56 -4.89 1.10
N LEU A 117 9.09 -3.91 1.88
CA LEU A 117 8.99 -4.02 3.33
C LEU A 117 7.74 -4.81 3.75
N PRO A 118 7.71 -5.34 4.99
CA PRO A 118 6.51 -5.93 5.57
C PRO A 118 5.31 -4.96 5.53
N THR A 119 4.09 -5.49 5.39
CA THR A 119 2.86 -4.70 5.30
C THR A 119 1.68 -5.39 5.99
N SER A 120 0.74 -4.57 6.45
CA SER A 120 -0.56 -5.03 6.98
C SER A 120 -1.66 -5.01 5.91
N PHE A 121 -1.33 -4.80 4.63
CA PHE A 121 -2.31 -4.75 3.55
C PHE A 121 -2.24 -5.95 2.60
N GLY A 122 -3.40 -6.37 2.10
CA GLY A 122 -3.57 -7.09 0.84
C GLY A 122 -4.21 -6.17 -0.20
N TRP A 123 -4.05 -6.50 -1.49
CA TRP A 123 -4.56 -5.69 -2.60
C TRP A 123 -5.06 -6.56 -3.75
N CYS A 124 -6.00 -6.04 -4.53
CA CYS A 124 -6.50 -6.71 -5.73
C CYS A 124 -7.09 -5.70 -6.72
N ASP A 125 -6.79 -5.89 -8.01
CA ASP A 125 -7.63 -5.37 -9.10
C ASP A 125 -8.82 -6.34 -9.28
N ILE A 126 -10.02 -5.82 -9.07
CA ILE A 126 -11.29 -6.54 -9.14
C ILE A 126 -11.95 -6.14 -10.46
N ASP A 127 -11.37 -6.62 -11.56
CA ASP A 127 -11.88 -6.41 -12.91
C ASP A 127 -12.81 -7.56 -13.29
N ARG A 128 -14.03 -7.24 -13.75
CA ARG A 128 -15.03 -8.23 -14.19
C ARG A 128 -15.44 -9.23 -13.09
N SER A 129 -15.36 -8.79 -11.83
CA SER A 129 -15.79 -9.57 -10.66
C SER A 129 -16.56 -8.69 -9.68
N GLU A 130 -17.38 -9.32 -8.85
CA GLU A 130 -18.24 -8.67 -7.86
C GLU A 130 -17.51 -8.56 -6.52
N PRO A 131 -17.24 -7.35 -5.97
CA PRO A 131 -16.49 -7.19 -4.73
C PRO A 131 -17.08 -7.95 -3.52
N SER A 132 -18.40 -8.17 -3.50
CA SER A 132 -19.10 -8.86 -2.41
C SER A 132 -18.84 -10.36 -2.33
N ILE A 133 -18.28 -10.99 -3.37
CA ILE A 133 -17.99 -12.43 -3.36
C ILE A 133 -16.61 -12.77 -2.81
N TYR A 134 -15.77 -11.76 -2.56
CA TYR A 134 -14.44 -11.94 -2.00
C TYR A 134 -14.54 -12.37 -0.54
N GLU A 135 -13.75 -13.37 -0.17
CA GLU A 135 -13.64 -13.85 1.20
C GLU A 135 -12.20 -13.77 1.72
N PRO A 136 -11.89 -12.85 2.63
CA PRO A 136 -12.78 -11.82 3.23
C PRO A 136 -13.18 -10.71 2.24
N VAL A 137 -14.20 -9.92 2.57
CA VAL A 137 -14.58 -8.73 1.79
C VAL A 137 -13.54 -7.61 1.95
N PRO A 138 -13.34 -6.73 0.94
CA PRO A 138 -12.39 -5.61 1.03
C PRO A 138 -12.70 -4.67 2.21
N SER A 139 -11.66 -4.21 2.89
CA SER A 139 -11.72 -3.13 3.90
C SER A 139 -12.02 -1.80 3.22
N ILE A 140 -11.24 -1.50 2.18
CA ILE A 140 -11.35 -0.28 1.39
C ILE A 140 -11.61 -0.71 -0.06
N LEU A 141 -12.61 -0.11 -0.70
CA LEU A 141 -13.04 -0.43 -2.05
C LEU A 141 -13.31 0.85 -2.81
N TRP A 142 -12.82 0.93 -4.04
CA TRP A 142 -13.16 2.01 -4.95
C TRP A 142 -13.40 1.50 -6.36
N GLU A 143 -14.28 2.19 -7.08
CA GLU A 143 -14.58 1.95 -8.47
C GLU A 143 -13.65 2.82 -9.34
N THR A 144 -12.95 2.20 -10.28
CA THR A 144 -11.99 2.87 -11.18
C THR A 144 -12.59 3.21 -12.54
N SER A 145 -13.62 2.46 -12.93
CA SER A 145 -14.47 2.65 -14.10
C SER A 145 -15.72 1.79 -13.90
N PRO A 146 -16.81 1.98 -14.67
CA PRO A 146 -18.06 1.25 -14.44
C PRO A 146 -17.84 -0.26 -14.31
N GLN A 147 -18.22 -0.83 -13.16
CA GLN A 147 -18.10 -2.26 -12.83
C GLN A 147 -16.66 -2.81 -12.74
N SER A 148 -15.67 -1.93 -12.54
CA SER A 148 -14.26 -2.30 -12.33
C SER A 148 -13.77 -1.66 -11.04
N TYR A 149 -13.30 -2.47 -10.10
CA TYR A 149 -12.96 -2.02 -8.75
C TYR A 149 -11.51 -2.33 -8.40
N GLN A 150 -11.01 -1.65 -7.37
CA GLN A 150 -9.76 -2.00 -6.70
C GLN A 150 -10.03 -2.03 -5.20
N GLY A 151 -9.40 -2.99 -4.52
CA GLY A 151 -9.62 -3.24 -3.10
C GLY A 151 -8.34 -3.31 -2.31
N LEU A 152 -8.41 -2.85 -1.06
CA LEU A 152 -7.42 -3.12 -0.01
C LEU A 152 -8.08 -3.89 1.13
N TRP A 153 -7.29 -4.77 1.74
CA TRP A 153 -7.65 -5.52 2.93
C TRP A 153 -6.69 -5.18 4.05
N LEU A 154 -7.18 -4.63 5.15
CA LEU A 154 -6.38 -4.32 6.32
C LEU A 154 -6.35 -5.55 7.24
N TRP A 155 -5.16 -6.10 7.43
CA TRP A 155 -4.90 -7.27 8.26
C TRP A 155 -4.64 -6.87 9.72
N ASP A 156 -5.07 -7.72 10.66
CA ASP A 156 -4.81 -7.58 12.12
C ASP A 156 -3.34 -7.67 12.56
N ARG A 157 -2.41 -7.82 11.62
CA ARG A 157 -0.97 -7.87 11.84
C ARG A 157 -0.21 -7.66 10.54
N THR A 158 1.04 -7.24 10.67
CA THR A 158 1.99 -7.09 9.56
C THR A 158 2.50 -8.46 9.10
N HIS A 159 2.68 -8.60 7.78
CA HIS A 159 3.22 -9.80 7.14
C HIS A 159 4.43 -9.44 6.29
N ARG A 160 5.30 -10.41 6.02
CA ARG A 160 6.36 -10.22 5.02
C ARG A 160 5.71 -9.86 3.68
N ALA A 161 6.40 -9.06 2.87
CA ALA A 161 5.91 -8.69 1.54
C ALA A 161 5.52 -9.93 0.69
N THR A 162 6.29 -11.02 0.77
CA THR A 162 5.99 -12.27 0.07
C THR A 162 4.69 -12.93 0.51
N ASP A 163 4.35 -12.84 1.80
CA ASP A 163 3.13 -13.45 2.32
C ASP A 163 1.91 -12.59 1.95
N ALA A 164 2.06 -11.26 2.01
CA ALA A 164 1.06 -10.32 1.52
C ALA A 164 0.77 -10.51 0.02
N GLU A 165 1.82 -10.70 -0.82
CA GLU A 165 1.66 -11.08 -2.24
C GLU A 165 0.86 -12.36 -2.41
N LEU A 166 1.11 -13.39 -1.60
CA LEU A 166 0.37 -14.65 -1.66
C LEU A 166 -1.10 -14.47 -1.27
N PHE A 167 -1.41 -13.60 -0.30
CA PHE A 167 -2.78 -13.25 0.03
C PHE A 167 -3.47 -12.52 -1.12
N SER A 168 -2.83 -11.48 -1.68
CA SER A 168 -3.31 -10.74 -2.86
C SER A 168 -3.55 -11.67 -4.06
N LYS A 169 -2.62 -12.61 -4.31
CA LYS A 169 -2.76 -13.62 -5.36
C LYS A 169 -3.93 -14.56 -5.10
N SER A 170 -4.11 -15.00 -3.86
CA SER A 170 -5.20 -15.90 -3.49
C SER A 170 -6.57 -15.22 -3.64
N LEU A 171 -6.67 -13.92 -3.30
CA LEU A 171 -7.87 -13.11 -3.53
C LEU A 171 -8.20 -13.01 -5.03
N ALA A 172 -7.22 -12.65 -5.87
CA ALA A 172 -7.44 -12.53 -7.31
C ALA A 172 -7.90 -13.85 -7.94
N TYR A 173 -7.16 -14.94 -7.70
CA TYR A 173 -7.40 -16.23 -8.37
C TYR A 173 -8.71 -16.90 -7.95
N ARG A 174 -9.13 -16.75 -6.69
CA ARG A 174 -10.35 -17.43 -6.19
C ARG A 174 -11.63 -16.75 -6.62
N HIS A 175 -11.59 -15.43 -6.81
CA HIS A 175 -12.79 -14.62 -7.01
C HIS A 175 -12.82 -13.97 -8.40
N GLY A 176 -11.90 -14.35 -9.31
CA GLY A 176 -11.92 -13.88 -10.70
C GLY A 176 -11.38 -12.47 -10.91
N GLY A 177 -10.57 -11.96 -9.98
CA GLY A 177 -9.83 -10.71 -10.16
C GLY A 177 -8.68 -10.85 -11.16
N ASP A 178 -7.95 -9.76 -11.39
CA ASP A 178 -6.81 -9.77 -12.30
C ASP A 178 -5.67 -10.66 -11.78
N ASN A 179 -5.42 -11.76 -12.49
CA ASN A 179 -4.39 -12.75 -12.16
C ASN A 179 -2.95 -12.26 -12.37
N SER A 180 -2.75 -11.07 -12.93
CA SER A 180 -1.45 -10.46 -13.19
C SER A 180 -1.05 -9.37 -12.19
N GLY A 181 -1.97 -8.92 -11.33
CA GLY A 181 -1.85 -7.71 -10.53
C GLY A 181 -1.53 -7.85 -9.05
N TRP A 182 -0.91 -8.94 -8.60
CA TRP A 182 -0.77 -9.26 -7.16
C TRP A 182 0.62 -9.00 -6.54
N SER A 183 1.60 -8.52 -7.32
CA SER A 183 2.96 -8.25 -6.78
C SER A 183 2.96 -7.09 -5.78
N ALA A 184 3.92 -7.08 -4.86
CA ALA A 184 4.16 -6.02 -3.86
C ALA A 184 4.52 -4.68 -4.52
N THR A 185 4.87 -4.72 -5.81
CA THR A 185 5.15 -3.54 -6.62
C THR A 185 3.91 -3.02 -7.37
N LYS A 186 2.72 -3.60 -7.16
CA LYS A 186 1.51 -3.23 -7.88
C LYS A 186 1.15 -1.76 -7.66
N MET A 187 0.83 -1.09 -8.76
CA MET A 187 0.26 0.26 -8.76
C MET A 187 -1.26 0.17 -8.85
N LEU A 188 -1.94 0.91 -7.97
CA LEU A 188 -3.38 1.08 -7.95
C LEU A 188 -3.73 2.55 -8.22
N ARG A 189 -4.95 2.84 -8.70
CA ARG A 189 -5.37 4.23 -8.93
C ARG A 189 -5.63 4.91 -7.60
N ILE A 190 -5.28 6.19 -7.51
CA ILE A 190 -5.61 7.01 -6.34
C ILE A 190 -7.09 7.39 -6.41
N PRO A 191 -7.90 7.17 -5.36
CA PRO A 191 -9.27 7.68 -5.31
C PRO A 191 -9.35 9.20 -5.52
N GLY A 192 -10.46 9.69 -6.08
CA GLY A 192 -10.64 11.08 -6.47
C GLY A 192 -9.94 11.49 -7.78
N SER A 193 -9.07 10.65 -8.35
CA SER A 193 -8.47 10.88 -9.68
C SER A 193 -9.46 10.62 -10.83
N VAL A 194 -9.05 10.88 -12.07
CA VAL A 194 -9.82 10.62 -13.30
C VAL A 194 -9.21 9.45 -14.07
N ASN A 195 -10.05 8.65 -14.71
CA ASN A 195 -9.63 7.59 -15.60
C ASN A 195 -9.73 7.98 -17.07
N HIS A 196 -8.58 8.27 -17.68
CA HIS A 196 -8.48 8.80 -19.04
C HIS A 196 -8.35 7.73 -20.13
N LYS A 197 -8.61 6.46 -19.83
CA LYS A 197 -8.58 5.42 -20.86
C LYS A 197 -9.67 5.73 -21.91
N PRO A 198 -9.35 5.76 -23.22
CA PRO A 198 -10.26 6.25 -24.26
C PRO A 198 -11.62 5.56 -24.36
N GLN A 199 -11.72 4.30 -23.93
CA GLN A 199 -12.98 3.55 -23.92
C GLN A 199 -13.96 3.99 -22.82
N TYR A 200 -13.55 4.84 -21.88
CA TYR A 200 -14.39 5.35 -20.81
C TYR A 200 -14.61 6.85 -20.98
N ASN A 201 -15.76 7.34 -20.53
CA ASN A 201 -16.08 8.77 -20.51
C ASN A 201 -15.52 9.44 -19.25
N GLU A 202 -14.20 9.34 -19.06
CA GLU A 202 -13.44 9.98 -17.97
C GLU A 202 -14.08 9.86 -16.57
N PRO A 203 -14.44 8.65 -16.11
CA PRO A 203 -15.06 8.51 -14.80
C PRO A 203 -14.07 8.88 -13.70
N PHE A 204 -14.58 9.55 -12.66
CA PHE A 204 -13.86 9.69 -11.41
C PHE A 204 -13.64 8.32 -10.75
N VAL A 205 -12.49 8.15 -10.12
CA VAL A 205 -12.18 7.01 -9.26
C VAL A 205 -12.88 7.21 -7.92
N LYS A 206 -13.93 6.45 -7.63
CA LYS A 206 -14.85 6.73 -6.51
C LYS A 206 -14.68 5.74 -5.38
N ILE A 207 -14.46 6.22 -4.15
CA ILE A 207 -14.58 5.38 -2.95
C ILE A 207 -16.00 4.85 -2.84
N ILE A 208 -16.13 3.53 -2.69
CA ILE A 208 -17.40 2.82 -2.46
C ILE A 208 -17.52 2.39 -1.00
N LYS A 209 -16.42 1.91 -0.42
CA LYS A 209 -16.36 1.47 0.99
C LYS A 209 -15.03 1.89 1.60
N SER A 210 -15.07 2.28 2.87
CA SER A 210 -13.88 2.62 3.66
C SER A 210 -14.12 2.17 5.10
N ASP A 211 -13.78 0.92 5.38
CA ASP A 211 -13.87 0.29 6.70
C ASP A 211 -12.47 -0.11 7.13
N TRP A 212 -11.95 0.58 8.14
CA TRP A 212 -10.60 0.38 8.65
C TRP A 212 -10.57 -0.56 9.85
N SER A 213 -11.62 -1.36 10.03
CA SER A 213 -11.54 -2.49 10.94
C SER A 213 -10.56 -3.53 10.40
N GLU A 214 -9.75 -4.05 11.32
CA GLU A 214 -8.77 -5.07 11.02
C GLU A 214 -9.44 -6.43 10.77
N ILE A 215 -8.97 -7.13 9.75
CA ILE A 215 -9.45 -8.45 9.37
C ILE A 215 -8.53 -9.52 9.98
N THR A 216 -9.12 -10.43 10.76
CA THR A 216 -8.43 -11.56 11.38
C THR A 216 -8.36 -12.79 10.46
N SER A 217 -9.35 -12.97 9.58
CA SER A 217 -9.36 -14.04 8.58
C SER A 217 -8.36 -13.77 7.45
N ARG A 218 -7.93 -14.84 6.77
CA ARG A 218 -7.01 -14.76 5.63
C ARG A 218 -7.59 -15.52 4.44
N PRO A 219 -7.30 -15.09 3.20
CA PRO A 219 -7.67 -15.87 2.04
C PRO A 219 -6.98 -17.23 2.11
N ARG A 220 -7.72 -18.28 1.74
CA ARG A 220 -7.15 -19.63 1.72
C ARG A 220 -6.02 -19.69 0.70
N PRO A 221 -4.83 -20.23 1.06
CA PRO A 221 -3.73 -20.39 0.11
C PRO A 221 -4.16 -21.18 -1.12
N LEU A 222 -3.59 -20.87 -2.28
CA LEU A 222 -3.77 -21.68 -3.48
C LEU A 222 -3.12 -23.06 -3.30
N GLU A 223 -3.68 -24.10 -3.92
CA GLU A 223 -3.13 -25.45 -3.84
C GLU A 223 -1.67 -25.49 -4.32
N GLY A 224 -0.83 -26.25 -3.60
CA GLY A 224 0.60 -26.39 -3.92
C GLY A 224 1.50 -25.23 -3.44
N VAL A 225 0.94 -24.14 -2.91
CA VAL A 225 1.73 -23.05 -2.31
C VAL A 225 2.08 -23.42 -0.86
N ARG A 226 3.36 -23.77 -0.62
CA ARG A 226 3.88 -23.99 0.74
C ARG A 226 4.20 -22.64 1.39
N HIS A 227 3.56 -22.31 2.50
CA HIS A 227 4.03 -21.22 3.35
C HIS A 227 5.37 -21.61 3.98
N ALA A 228 6.39 -20.78 3.82
CA ALA A 228 7.56 -20.89 4.68
C ALA A 228 7.07 -20.61 6.11
N VAL A 229 7.21 -21.59 6.99
CA VAL A 229 6.77 -21.51 8.38
C VAL A 229 7.41 -20.26 9.03
N ALA A 230 6.58 -19.51 9.77
CA ALA A 230 6.90 -18.24 10.41
C ALA A 230 8.28 -18.23 11.09
N SER A 231 9.25 -17.58 10.46
CA SER A 231 10.41 -16.99 11.16
C SER A 231 10.07 -15.55 11.52
N ALA A 232 10.61 -15.04 12.62
CA ALA A 232 10.43 -13.66 13.04
C ALA A 232 10.64 -12.68 11.87
N LEU A 233 9.80 -11.63 11.79
CA LEU A 233 9.97 -10.56 10.82
C LEU A 233 11.40 -10.00 10.95
N PRO A 234 12.09 -9.71 9.84
CA PRO A 234 13.43 -9.13 9.91
C PRO A 234 13.36 -7.82 10.70
N THR A 235 14.22 -7.68 11.71
CA THR A 235 14.44 -6.41 12.40
C THR A 235 14.96 -5.42 11.37
N ILE A 236 14.19 -4.35 11.10
CA ILE A 236 14.65 -3.26 10.23
C ILE A 236 15.70 -2.49 11.02
N ASP A 237 16.97 -2.62 10.66
CA ASP A 237 18.03 -1.76 11.18
C ASP A 237 17.92 -0.40 10.50
N ALA A 238 17.41 0.60 11.22
CA ALA A 238 17.22 1.96 10.72
C ALA A 238 18.55 2.71 10.49
N ASN A 239 19.71 2.07 10.68
CA ASN A 239 21.02 2.62 10.37
C ASN A 239 21.94 1.56 9.73
N PRO A 240 22.02 1.46 8.40
CA PRO A 240 23.06 0.65 7.79
C PRO A 240 24.44 1.22 8.17
N PRO A 241 25.43 0.38 8.57
CA PRO A 241 26.77 0.88 8.85
C PRO A 241 27.34 1.55 7.59
N SER A 242 27.83 2.77 7.77
CA SER A 242 28.55 3.53 6.74
C SER A 242 29.59 2.62 6.07
N MET A 243 29.39 2.32 4.79
CA MET A 243 30.44 1.69 4.00
C MET A 243 31.59 2.69 3.87
N THR A 244 32.65 2.47 4.64
CA THR A 244 33.95 3.08 4.40
C THR A 244 34.35 2.77 2.97
N VAL A 245 34.31 3.80 2.12
CA VAL A 245 34.83 3.76 0.76
C VAL A 245 36.33 3.48 0.86
N MET A 246 36.75 2.26 0.53
CA MET A 246 38.15 1.99 0.20
C MET A 246 38.45 2.77 -1.08
N ARG A 247 39.24 3.83 -0.94
CA ARG A 247 39.86 4.52 -2.06
C ARG A 247 40.90 3.61 -2.68
N PHE A 248 40.77 3.35 -3.98
CA PHE A 248 41.87 2.86 -4.82
C PHE A 248 42.76 4.04 -5.21
#